data_AF-A0A3N5IFS7-F1
#
_entry.id   AF-A0A3N5IFS7-F1
#
_cell.length_a   1.000
_cell.length_b   1.000
_cell.length_c   1.000
_cell.angle_alpha   90.00
_cell.angle_beta   90.00
_cell.angle_gamma   90.00
#
_symmetry.space_group_name_H-M   'P 1'
#
loop_
_entity.id
_entity.type
_entity.pdbx_description
1 polymer ?
#
loop_
_entity_poly.entity_id
_entity_poly.type
_entity_poly.pdbx_seq_one_letter_code
_entity_poly.pdbx_strand_id
1 'polypeptide(L)'
;MEQLSAAKKERLKRLKTMAEKAMAFSPKKRQAITARKRQELYEQISFIEGLFTDKMPEVLAPTVSSSEAFLCDFEKAVGSNRANYIETIQSLPAAISSKGVIWLGGIVDAMSTKFAQSVPALALFKK
;
A
#
# COMPACT_ATOMS: atom_id res chain seq x y z
N MET A 1 15.35 -3.34 7.97
CA MET A 1 14.50 -2.25 7.40
C MET A 1 15.06 -1.68 6.10
N GLU A 2 16.37 -1.52 5.94
CA GLU A 2 16.95 -0.94 4.71
C GLU A 2 16.63 -1.72 3.43
N GLN A 3 16.68 -3.06 3.47
CA GLN A 3 16.33 -3.90 2.31
C GLN A 3 14.89 -3.67 1.83
N LEU A 4 13.93 -3.52 2.75
CA LEU A 4 12.54 -3.22 2.40
C LEU A 4 12.41 -1.83 1.77
N SER A 5 13.10 -0.83 2.32
CA SER A 5 13.14 0.52 1.74
C SER A 5 13.75 0.53 0.34
N ALA A 6 14.87 -0.17 0.14
CA ALA A 6 15.50 -0.32 -1.17
C ALA A 6 14.56 -1.01 -2.18
N ALA A 7 13.92 -2.11 -1.77
CA ALA A 7 12.99 -2.85 -2.63
C ALA A 7 11.73 -2.04 -2.97
N LYS A 8 11.25 -1.19 -2.05
CA LYS A 8 10.14 -0.25 -2.26
C LYS A 8 10.50 0.82 -3.29
N LYS A 9 11.68 1.45 -3.13
CA LYS A 9 12.22 2.44 -4.08
C LYS A 9 12.39 1.87 -5.48
N GLU A 10 12.95 0.66 -5.60
CA GLU A 10 13.14 0.02 -6.91
C GLU A 10 11.81 -0.32 -7.59
N ARG A 11 10.80 -0.82 -6.85
CA ARG A 11 9.47 -1.07 -7.42
C ARG A 11 8.80 0.20 -7.92
N LEU A 12 8.88 1.30 -7.17
CA LEU A 12 8.36 2.60 -7.60
C LEU A 12 9.07 3.12 -8.85
N LYS A 13 10.40 3.03 -8.89
CA LYS A 13 11.20 3.39 -10.07
C LYS A 13 10.76 2.61 -11.30
N ARG A 14 10.59 1.28 -11.19
CA ARG A 14 10.12 0.44 -12.29
C ARG A 14 8.71 0.82 -12.75
N LEU A 15 7.81 1.10 -11.81
CA LEU A 15 6.44 1.54 -12.13
C LEU A 15 6.46 2.87 -12.91
N LYS A 16 7.30 3.82 -12.50
CA LYS A 16 7.48 5.09 -13.20
C LYS A 16 8.03 4.93 -14.61
N THR A 17 9.11 4.16 -14.75
CA THR A 17 9.68 3.85 -16.07
C THR A 17 8.67 3.14 -16.97
N MET A 18 7.81 2.27 -16.41
CA MET A 18 6.74 1.62 -17.16
C MET A 18 5.71 2.64 -17.66
N ALA A 19 5.27 3.59 -16.82
CA ALA A 19 4.32 4.63 -17.21
C ALA A 19 4.88 5.55 -18.31
N GLU A 20 6.14 6.00 -18.16
CA GLU A 20 6.86 6.80 -19.16
C GLU A 20 6.94 6.08 -20.51
N LYS A 21 7.37 4.81 -20.50
CA LYS A 21 7.47 4.01 -21.72
C LYS A 21 6.11 3.75 -22.35
N ALA A 22 5.08 3.48 -21.55
CA ALA A 22 3.74 3.23 -22.06
C ALA A 22 3.20 4.43 -22.86
N MET A 23 3.54 5.65 -22.43
CA MET A 23 3.21 6.90 -23.14
C MET A 23 4.03 7.15 -24.40
N ALA A 24 5.31 6.77 -24.41
CA ALA A 24 6.16 6.91 -25.59
C ALA A 24 5.70 6.04 -26.79
N PHE A 25 4.91 4.98 -26.55
CA PHE A 25 4.33 4.17 -27.61
C PHE A 25 3.09 4.85 -28.21
N SER A 26 3.21 5.32 -29.47
CA SER A 26 2.08 5.84 -30.25
C SER A 26 1.06 4.74 -30.54
N PRO A 27 -0.21 4.86 -30.08
CA PRO A 27 -1.23 3.87 -30.38
C PRO A 27 -1.67 3.97 -31.84
N LYS A 28 -1.87 2.82 -32.51
CA LYS A 28 -2.67 2.79 -33.75
C LYS A 28 -4.09 3.31 -33.43
N LYS A 29 -4.74 4.02 -34.36
CA LYS A 29 -6.06 4.70 -34.18
C LYS A 29 -7.17 3.88 -33.46
N ARG A 30 -7.10 2.55 -33.44
CA ARG A 30 -8.09 1.66 -32.77
C ARG A 30 -7.92 1.50 -31.25
N GLN A 31 -6.96 2.18 -30.61
CA GLN A 31 -6.61 1.95 -29.19
C GLN A 31 -6.88 3.15 -28.26
N ALA A 32 -7.86 4.00 -28.56
CA ALA A 32 -8.14 5.22 -27.80
C ALA A 32 -8.36 4.98 -26.28
N ILE A 33 -9.07 3.89 -25.92
CA ILE A 33 -9.29 3.52 -24.50
C ILE A 33 -7.97 3.14 -23.82
N THR A 34 -7.11 2.37 -24.49
CA THR A 34 -5.80 2.00 -23.98
C THR A 34 -4.87 3.20 -23.86
N ALA A 35 -4.94 4.14 -24.81
CA ALA A 35 -4.19 5.40 -24.77
C ALA A 35 -4.58 6.23 -23.54
N ARG A 36 -5.90 6.39 -23.29
CA ARG A 36 -6.42 7.11 -22.12
C ARG A 36 -5.93 6.51 -20.79
N LYS A 37 -5.96 5.17 -20.67
CA LYS A 37 -5.47 4.45 -19.49
C LYS A 37 -3.98 4.70 -19.21
N ARG A 38 -3.15 4.75 -20.26
CA ARG A 38 -1.72 5.01 -20.15
C ARG A 38 -1.44 6.47 -19.78
N GLN A 39 -2.17 7.40 -20.39
CA GLN A 39 -2.10 8.83 -20.10
C GLN A 39 -2.41 9.09 -18.62
N GLU A 40 -3.52 8.55 -18.12
CA GLU A 40 -3.93 8.73 -16.73
C GLU A 40 -2.87 8.19 -15.75
N LEU A 41 -2.33 6.98 -16.01
CA LEU A 41 -1.27 6.42 -15.17
C LEU A 41 -0.01 7.30 -15.18
N TYR A 42 0.36 7.85 -16.34
CA TYR A 42 1.53 8.73 -16.48
C TYR A 42 1.34 10.06 -15.74
N GLU A 43 0.19 10.70 -15.89
CA GLU A 43 -0.14 11.96 -15.22
C GLU A 43 -0.16 11.81 -13.69
N GLN A 44 -0.60 10.64 -13.20
CA GLN A 44 -0.77 10.38 -11.77
C GLN A 44 0.47 9.73 -11.12
N ILE A 45 1.54 9.47 -11.88
CA ILE A 45 2.69 8.70 -11.37
C ILE A 45 3.37 9.36 -10.17
N SER A 46 3.49 10.70 -10.17
CA SER A 46 4.09 11.43 -9.05
C SER A 46 3.20 11.43 -7.80
N PHE A 47 1.88 11.47 -7.98
CA PHE A 47 0.92 11.30 -6.88
C PHE A 47 1.07 9.90 -6.27
N ILE A 48 1.13 8.87 -7.11
CA ILE A 48 1.35 7.48 -6.71
C ILE A 48 2.69 7.30 -5.96
N GLU A 49 3.78 7.89 -6.45
CA GLU A 49 5.07 7.89 -5.73
C GLU A 49 4.93 8.54 -4.35
N GLY A 50 4.19 9.65 -4.25
CA GLY A 50 3.89 10.33 -2.99
C GLY A 50 3.11 9.46 -2.01
N LEU A 51 2.05 8.79 -2.50
CA LEU A 51 1.21 7.88 -1.73
C LEU A 51 2.07 6.81 -1.04
N PHE A 52 3.00 6.19 -1.77
CA PHE A 52 3.85 5.16 -1.21
C PHE A 52 5.06 5.70 -0.47
N THR A 53 5.45 6.97 -0.53
CA THR A 53 6.65 7.47 0.19
C THR A 53 6.34 8.13 1.53
N ASP A 54 5.23 7.73 2.15
CA ASP A 54 4.77 8.17 3.47
C ASP A 54 4.51 9.68 3.55
N LYS A 55 4.18 10.30 2.40
CA LYS A 55 3.88 11.74 2.29
C LYS A 55 2.40 12.09 2.48
N MET A 56 1.57 11.10 2.84
CA MET A 56 0.11 11.23 2.91
C MET A 56 -0.46 10.57 4.18
N PRO A 57 -0.15 11.11 5.38
CA PRO A 57 -0.62 10.57 6.65
C PRO A 57 -2.15 10.49 6.75
N GLU A 58 -2.87 11.35 6.05
CA GLU A 58 -4.34 11.37 5.99
C GLU A 58 -4.94 10.09 5.40
N VAL A 59 -4.21 9.37 4.55
CA VAL A 59 -4.67 8.10 3.98
C VAL A 59 -4.72 7.01 5.05
N LEU A 60 -3.80 7.07 6.02
CA LEU A 60 -3.68 6.07 7.08
C LEU A 60 -4.42 6.45 8.37
N ALA A 61 -4.90 7.70 8.48
CA ALA A 61 -5.67 8.19 9.63
C ALA A 61 -6.81 7.24 10.06
N PRO A 62 -7.60 6.61 9.17
CA PRO A 62 -8.65 5.66 9.56
C PRO A 62 -8.13 4.39 10.28
N THR A 63 -6.85 4.07 10.13
CA THR A 63 -6.24 2.86 10.70
C THR A 63 -5.68 3.06 12.11
N VAL A 64 -5.57 4.32 12.57
CA VAL A 64 -4.95 4.67 13.86
C VAL A 64 -5.63 3.98 15.04
N SER A 65 -6.96 4.01 15.11
CA SER A 65 -7.69 3.36 16.21
C SER A 65 -7.50 1.84 16.24
N SER A 66 -7.40 1.19 15.07
CA SER A 66 -7.11 -0.25 15.00
C SER A 66 -5.66 -0.57 15.39
N SER A 67 -4.73 0.33 15.07
CA SER A 67 -3.33 0.25 15.52
C SER A 67 -3.25 0.31 17.04
N GLU A 68 -3.88 1.31 17.65
CA GLU A 68 -3.87 1.50 19.10
C GLU A 68 -4.50 0.31 19.82
N ALA A 69 -5.65 -0.17 19.32
CA ALA A 69 -6.33 -1.33 19.89
C ALA A 69 -5.47 -2.61 19.84
N PHE A 70 -4.71 -2.83 18.77
CA PHE A 70 -3.77 -3.95 18.69
C PHE A 70 -2.58 -3.74 19.62
N LEU A 71 -1.92 -2.58 19.56
CA LEU A 71 -0.69 -2.31 20.32
C LEU A 71 -0.93 -2.36 21.83
N CYS A 72 -2.04 -1.80 22.33
CA CYS A 72 -2.37 -1.86 23.75
C CYS A 72 -2.56 -3.29 24.26
N ASP A 73 -3.19 -4.16 23.48
CA ASP A 73 -3.41 -5.56 23.88
C ASP A 73 -2.16 -6.42 23.65
N PHE A 74 -1.41 -6.14 22.59
CA PHE A 74 -0.13 -6.77 22.31
C PHE A 74 0.86 -6.52 23.46
N GLU A 75 1.00 -5.27 23.92
CA GLU A 75 1.87 -4.93 25.05
C GLU A 75 1.48 -5.67 26.33
N LYS A 76 0.18 -5.76 26.62
CA LYS A 76 -0.33 -6.51 27.79
C LYS A 76 -0.06 -8.01 27.68
N ALA A 77 -0.18 -8.58 26.49
CA ALA A 77 0.00 -10.02 26.27
C ALA A 77 1.46 -10.45 26.27
N VAL A 78 2.35 -9.63 25.72
CA VAL A 78 3.79 -9.93 25.66
C VAL A 78 4.48 -9.55 26.98
N GLY A 79 3.99 -8.53 27.67
CA GLY A 79 4.56 -8.06 28.93
C GLY A 79 6.05 -7.72 28.80
N SER A 80 6.87 -8.20 29.72
CA SER A 80 8.33 -8.05 29.69
C SER A 80 9.06 -9.19 28.97
N ASN A 81 8.33 -10.16 28.40
CA ASN A 81 8.93 -11.34 27.79
C ASN A 81 9.57 -10.98 26.43
N ARG A 82 10.91 -10.99 26.38
CA ARG A 82 11.69 -10.69 25.17
C ARG A 82 12.05 -11.97 24.43
N ALA A 83 11.05 -12.78 24.11
CA ALA A 83 11.23 -13.87 23.15
C ALA A 83 11.62 -13.29 21.77
N ASN A 84 12.17 -14.13 20.89
CA ASN A 84 12.41 -13.77 19.50
C ASN A 84 11.08 -13.30 18.86
N TYR A 85 11.11 -12.24 18.05
CA TYR A 85 9.93 -11.67 17.40
C TYR A 85 9.02 -12.71 16.72
N ILE A 86 9.57 -13.77 16.12
CA ILE A 86 8.77 -14.84 15.49
C ILE A 86 7.95 -15.58 16.53
N GLU A 87 8.59 -16.01 17.61
CA GLU A 87 7.95 -16.73 18.72
C GLU A 87 6.92 -15.85 19.42
N THR A 88 7.23 -14.56 19.61
CA THR A 88 6.30 -13.58 20.16
C THR A 88 5.04 -13.46 19.31
N ILE A 89 5.16 -13.35 17.98
CA ILE A 89 3.99 -13.25 17.09
C ILE A 89 3.21 -14.57 17.04
N GLN A 90 3.90 -15.72 17.00
CA GLN A 90 3.26 -17.04 16.95
C GLN A 90 2.54 -17.42 18.24
N SER A 91 2.98 -16.91 19.39
CA SER A 91 2.37 -17.17 20.69
C SER A 91 1.19 -16.26 21.02
N LEU A 92 0.88 -15.25 20.19
CA LEU A 92 -0.23 -14.35 20.45
C LEU A 92 -1.57 -15.08 20.45
N PRO A 93 -2.44 -14.80 21.44
CA PRO A 93 -3.82 -15.26 21.43
C PRO A 93 -4.52 -14.84 20.13
N ALA A 94 -5.34 -15.74 19.57
CA ALA A 94 -6.04 -15.51 18.30
C ALA A 94 -6.85 -14.20 18.30
N ALA A 95 -7.47 -13.84 19.43
CA ALA A 95 -8.19 -12.58 19.60
C ALA A 95 -7.31 -11.34 19.40
N ILE A 96 -6.05 -11.38 19.84
CA ILE A 96 -5.10 -10.27 19.68
C ILE A 96 -4.55 -10.26 18.26
N SER A 97 -4.17 -11.42 17.72
CA SER A 97 -3.72 -11.56 16.34
C SER A 97 -4.75 -11.04 15.33
N SER A 98 -6.05 -11.28 15.59
CA SER A 98 -7.13 -10.77 14.73
C SER A 98 -7.16 -9.24 14.63
N LYS A 99 -6.82 -8.52 15.71
CA LYS A 99 -6.72 -7.05 15.71
C LYS A 99 -5.56 -6.56 14.85
N GLY A 100 -4.43 -7.26 14.89
CA GLY A 100 -3.29 -6.99 14.03
C GLY A 100 -3.62 -7.19 12.56
N VAL A 101 -4.37 -8.25 12.22
CA VAL A 101 -4.86 -8.49 10.86
C VAL A 101 -5.80 -7.36 10.40
N ILE A 102 -6.74 -6.94 11.24
CA ILE A 102 -7.66 -5.82 10.93
C ILE A 102 -6.86 -4.54 10.66
N TRP A 103 -5.88 -4.22 11.50
CA TRP A 103 -5.05 -3.03 11.34
C TRP A 103 -4.23 -3.06 10.05
N LEU A 104 -3.45 -4.12 9.83
CA LEU A 104 -2.59 -4.23 8.64
C LEU A 104 -3.41 -4.34 7.35
N GLY A 105 -4.54 -5.04 7.39
CA GLY A 105 -5.50 -5.11 6.29
C GLY A 105 -6.05 -3.72 5.95
N GLY A 106 -6.44 -2.94 6.96
CA GLY A 106 -6.91 -1.56 6.79
C GLY A 106 -5.90 -0.65 6.11
N ILE A 107 -4.59 -0.80 6.40
CA ILE A 107 -3.52 -0.08 5.70
C ILE A 107 -3.53 -0.43 4.21
N VAL A 108 -3.55 -1.73 3.88
CA VAL A 108 -3.56 -2.20 2.49
C VAL A 108 -4.80 -1.71 1.74
N ASP A 109 -5.97 -1.77 2.38
CA ASP A 109 -7.24 -1.35 1.80
C ASP A 109 -7.28 0.16 1.55
N ALA A 110 -6.83 0.98 2.51
CA ALA A 110 -6.78 2.42 2.37
C ALA A 110 -5.84 2.84 1.22
N MET A 111 -4.65 2.25 1.15
CA MET A 111 -3.66 2.50 0.10
C MET A 111 -4.17 2.07 -1.27
N SER A 112 -4.77 0.87 -1.36
CA SER A 112 -5.32 0.33 -2.61
C SER A 112 -6.51 1.15 -3.11
N THR A 113 -7.37 1.59 -2.18
CA THR A 113 -8.52 2.46 -2.48
C THR A 113 -8.04 3.79 -3.02
N LYS A 114 -7.09 4.45 -2.34
CA LYS A 114 -6.56 5.74 -2.77
C LYS A 114 -5.85 5.64 -4.12
N PHE A 115 -5.12 4.56 -4.36
CA PHE A 115 -4.51 4.26 -5.65
C PHE A 115 -5.57 4.10 -6.75
N ALA A 116 -6.58 3.25 -6.55
CA ALA A 116 -7.63 3.05 -7.55
C ALA A 116 -8.40 4.35 -7.87
N GLN A 117 -8.65 5.19 -6.86
CA GLN A 117 -9.31 6.48 -7.02
C GLN A 117 -8.48 7.48 -7.84
N SER A 118 -7.14 7.40 -7.80
CA SER A 118 -6.29 8.28 -8.61
C SER A 118 -6.21 7.85 -10.08
N VAL A 119 -6.48 6.58 -10.39
CA VAL A 119 -6.42 6.03 -11.76
C VAL A 119 -7.71 5.27 -12.14
N PRO A 120 -8.87 5.94 -12.17
CA PRO A 120 -10.16 5.28 -12.39
C PRO A 120 -10.29 4.61 -13.76
N ALA A 121 -9.64 5.12 -14.82
CA ALA A 121 -9.71 4.50 -16.15
C ALA A 121 -9.04 3.11 -16.17
N LEU A 122 -8.08 2.84 -15.27
CA LEU A 122 -7.48 1.51 -15.14
C LEU A 122 -8.46 0.45 -14.60
N ALA A 123 -9.51 0.86 -13.89
CA ALA A 123 -10.52 -0.03 -13.29
C ALA A 123 -9.88 -1.17 -12.46
N LEU A 124 -8.95 -0.78 -11.58
CA LEU A 124 -8.18 -1.69 -10.75
C LEU A 124 -8.98 -2.17 -9.53
N PHE A 125 -8.58 -3.33 -9.01
CA PHE A 125 -9.11 -3.91 -7.77
C PHE A 125 -10.65 -4.01 -7.76
N LYS A 126 -11.19 -4.65 -8.82
CA LYS A 126 -12.61 -5.00 -8.87
C LYS A 126 -13.03 -5.65 -7.54
N LYS A 127 -14.13 -5.16 -6.96
CA LYS A 127 -14.85 -5.89 -5.92
C LYS A 127 -15.49 -7.15 -6.48
#